data_AF-A0A7V2WFK0-F1
#
_entry.id   AF-A0A7V2WFK0-F1
#
_cell.length_a   1.000
_cell.length_b   1.000
_cell.length_c   1.000
_cell.angle_alpha   90.00
_cell.angle_beta   90.00
_cell.angle_gamma   90.00
#
_symmetry.space_group_name_H-M   'P 1'
#
loop_
_entity.id
_entity.type
_entity.pdbx_description
1 polymer ?
#
loop_
_entity_poly.entity_id
_entity_poly.type
_entity_poly.pdbx_seq_one_letter_code
_entity_poly.pdbx_strand_id
1 'polypeptide(L)'
;MNFEAVDITILGPAFVAGLLVLSTHVPLGRTVLKRGIIFIDLAIAQIAGLGVIAADAFGWEAEGANWKIQIAAVTAALCGALLLNWTEKRFEKIQEALIGILFVLGATLGLLLLANNPHGGEHLKELLVGQILWVSYEQLWPVLALYV
;
A
#
# COMPACT_ATOMS: atom_id res chain seq x y z
N MET A 1 4.58 16.25 -32.62
CA MET A 1 4.15 15.79 -31.28
C MET A 1 3.11 16.77 -30.80
N ASN A 2 1.90 16.31 -30.45
CA ASN A 2 0.81 17.21 -30.08
C ASN A 2 0.92 17.56 -28.59
N PHE A 3 1.48 18.73 -28.28
CA PHE A 3 1.74 19.16 -26.90
C PHE A 3 0.47 19.54 -26.14
N GLU A 4 -0.68 19.67 -26.81
CA GLU A 4 -1.99 19.91 -26.17
C GLU A 4 -2.48 18.72 -25.33
N ALA A 5 -1.96 17.51 -25.56
CA ALA A 5 -2.29 16.33 -24.75
C ALA A 5 -1.49 16.24 -23.43
N VAL A 6 -0.54 17.17 -23.20
CA VAL A 6 0.31 17.19 -22.01
C VAL A 6 -0.29 18.15 -20.99
N ASP A 7 -1.19 17.63 -20.16
CA ASP A 7 -1.76 18.40 -19.06
C ASP A 7 -0.81 18.41 -17.86
N ILE A 8 -0.11 19.52 -17.67
CA ILE A 8 0.82 19.75 -16.55
C ILE A 8 0.12 19.68 -15.19
N THR A 9 -1.18 19.98 -15.11
CA THR A 9 -1.91 19.94 -13.84
C THR A 9 -2.10 18.52 -13.34
N ILE A 10 -2.11 17.54 -14.24
CA ILE A 10 -2.21 16.11 -13.93
C ILE A 10 -0.82 15.48 -13.84
N LEU A 11 0.04 15.74 -14.83
CA LEU A 11 1.36 15.11 -14.91
C LEU A 11 2.36 15.65 -13.89
N GLY A 12 2.26 16.93 -13.53
CA GLY A 12 3.15 17.58 -12.56
C GLY A 12 3.12 16.93 -11.18
N PRO A 13 1.96 16.85 -10.51
CA PRO A 13 1.82 16.17 -9.22
C PRO A 13 2.23 14.71 -9.27
N ALA A 14 1.80 13.97 -10.30
CA ALA A 14 2.13 12.56 -10.46
C ALA A 14 3.64 12.34 -10.60
N PHE A 15 4.34 13.21 -11.33
CA PHE A 15 5.80 13.17 -11.47
C PHE A 15 6.50 13.42 -10.13
N VAL A 16 6.07 14.43 -9.37
CA VAL A 16 6.63 14.72 -8.04
C VAL A 16 6.35 13.57 -7.07
N ALA A 17 5.14 13.02 -7.07
CA ALA A 17 4.79 11.83 -6.29
C ALA A 17 5.74 10.66 -6.61
N GLY A 18 6.02 10.43 -7.89
CA GLY A 18 6.96 9.40 -8.33
C GLY A 18 8.38 9.63 -7.79
N LEU A 19 8.89 10.87 -7.86
CA LEU A 19 10.20 11.22 -7.29
C LEU A 19 10.25 11.00 -5.77
N LEU A 20 9.18 11.35 -5.05
CA LEU A 20 9.09 11.09 -3.61
C LEU A 20 9.11 9.58 -3.33
N VAL A 21 8.27 8.79 -4.00
CA VAL A 21 8.24 7.32 -3.82
C VAL A 21 9.62 6.70 -4.08
N LEU A 22 10.27 7.11 -5.18
CA LEU A 22 11.60 6.60 -5.53
C LEU A 22 12.69 6.98 -4.51
N SER A 23 12.58 8.15 -3.86
CA SER A 23 13.61 8.61 -2.91
C SER A 23 13.73 7.70 -1.70
N THR A 24 12.64 7.05 -1.28
CA THR A 24 12.60 6.13 -0.14
C THR A 24 12.62 4.66 -0.56
N HIS A 25 11.82 4.27 -1.55
CA HIS A 25 11.62 2.87 -1.91
C HIS A 25 12.85 2.26 -2.60
N VAL A 26 13.63 3.02 -3.37
CA VAL A 26 14.86 2.50 -3.99
C VAL A 26 15.94 2.18 -2.95
N PRO A 27 16.31 3.08 -2.02
CA PRO A 27 17.24 2.75 -0.93
C PRO A 27 16.76 1.62 -0.03
N LEU A 28 15.47 1.60 0.34
CA LEU A 28 14.89 0.54 1.16
C LEU A 28 14.89 -0.80 0.42
N GLY A 29 14.52 -0.82 -0.85
CA GLY A 29 14.57 -1.99 -1.71
C GLY A 29 15.97 -2.59 -1.82
N ARG A 30 17.01 -1.76 -1.91
CA ARG A 30 18.41 -2.23 -1.84
C ARG A 30 18.73 -2.94 -0.52
N THR A 31 18.15 -2.51 0.59
CA THR A 31 18.32 -3.15 1.90
C THR A 31 17.58 -4.49 1.95
N VAL A 32 16.38 -4.54 1.41
CA VAL A 32 15.57 -5.77 1.26
C VAL A 32 16.31 -6.82 0.43
N LEU A 33 16.88 -6.42 -0.72
CA LEU A 33 17.68 -7.31 -1.57
C LEU A 33 18.91 -7.87 -0.83
N LYS A 34 19.61 -7.03 -0.06
CA LYS A 34 20.78 -7.48 0.75
C LYS A 34 20.41 -8.51 1.81
N ARG A 35 19.16 -8.49 2.28
CA ARG A 35 18.64 -9.42 3.29
C ARG A 35 17.95 -10.66 2.71
N GLY A 36 17.79 -10.74 1.38
CA GLY A 36 17.16 -11.89 0.73
C GLY A 36 15.67 -12.07 1.06
N ILE A 37 14.95 -10.98 1.34
CA ILE A 37 13.52 -10.98 1.69
C ILE A 37 12.71 -10.23 0.63
N ILE A 38 12.84 -10.64 -0.64
CA ILE A 38 12.48 -9.82 -1.81
C ILE A 38 10.98 -9.43 -1.80
N PHE A 39 10.12 -10.33 -1.32
CA PHE A 39 8.66 -10.15 -1.33
C PHE A 39 8.08 -9.39 -0.13
N ILE A 40 8.92 -8.97 0.83
CA ILE A 40 8.43 -8.36 2.07
C ILE A 40 7.62 -7.08 1.81
N ASP A 41 8.01 -6.32 0.79
CA ASP A 41 7.37 -5.06 0.40
C ASP A 41 5.91 -5.29 -0.04
N LEU A 42 5.73 -6.23 -0.98
CA LEU A 42 4.41 -6.62 -1.49
C LEU A 42 3.49 -7.16 -0.37
N ALA A 43 4.03 -7.94 0.57
CA ALA A 43 3.23 -8.47 1.67
C ALA A 43 2.77 -7.38 2.66
N ILE A 44 3.64 -6.43 3.01
CA ILE A 44 3.26 -5.33 3.89
C ILE A 44 2.21 -4.44 3.23
N ALA A 45 2.39 -4.12 1.94
CA ALA A 45 1.40 -3.37 1.16
C ALA A 45 0.03 -4.08 1.12
N GLN A 46 0.02 -5.41 0.96
CA GLN A 46 -1.21 -6.20 0.97
C GLN A 46 -1.93 -6.17 2.32
N ILE A 47 -1.20 -6.25 3.44
CA ILE A 47 -1.78 -6.16 4.78
C ILE A 47 -2.30 -4.74 5.07
N ALA A 48 -1.60 -3.71 4.60
CA ALA A 48 -2.10 -2.34 4.66
C ALA A 48 -3.42 -2.18 3.90
N GLY A 49 -3.49 -2.70 2.66
CA GLY A 49 -4.70 -2.72 1.84
C GLY A 49 -5.85 -3.51 2.48
N LEU A 50 -5.56 -4.65 3.13
CA LEU A 50 -6.56 -5.39 3.91
C LEU A 50 -7.10 -4.53 5.07
N GLY A 51 -6.26 -3.73 5.72
CA GLY A 51 -6.69 -2.76 6.74
C GLY A 51 -7.66 -1.71 6.20
N VAL A 52 -7.41 -1.20 4.98
CA VAL A 52 -8.32 -0.28 4.28
C VAL A 52 -9.67 -0.96 4.00
N ILE A 53 -9.65 -2.16 3.42
CA ILE A 53 -10.86 -2.94 3.11
C ILE A 53 -11.65 -3.25 4.38
N ALA A 54 -10.97 -3.63 5.46
CA ALA A 54 -11.61 -3.93 6.73
C ALA A 54 -12.28 -2.67 7.33
N ALA A 55 -11.58 -1.52 7.32
CA ALA A 55 -12.13 -0.26 7.79
C ALA A 55 -13.40 0.14 7.02
N ASP A 56 -13.36 0.01 5.69
CA ASP A 56 -14.52 0.24 4.83
C ASP A 56 -15.67 -0.72 5.15
N ALA A 57 -15.38 -2.03 5.28
CA ALA A 57 -16.38 -3.03 5.65
C ALA A 57 -17.03 -2.80 7.03
N PHE A 58 -16.36 -2.11 7.95
CA PHE A 58 -16.92 -1.67 9.23
C PHE A 58 -17.69 -0.33 9.16
N GLY A 59 -17.86 0.24 7.97
CA GLY A 59 -18.63 1.47 7.72
C GLY A 59 -17.89 2.76 8.06
N TRP A 60 -16.54 2.74 8.17
CA TRP A 60 -15.78 3.92 8.54
C TRP A 60 -15.68 4.99 7.44
N GLU A 61 -16.07 4.66 6.20
CA GLU A 61 -16.19 5.65 5.11
C GLU A 61 -17.36 6.64 5.31
N ALA A 62 -18.46 6.20 5.94
CA ALA A 62 -19.71 6.94 5.97
C ALA A 62 -19.66 8.26 6.78
N GLU A 63 -18.63 8.48 7.59
CA GLU A 63 -18.51 9.64 8.48
C GLU A 63 -17.64 10.78 7.93
N GLY A 64 -17.18 10.72 6.67
CA GLY A 64 -16.32 11.76 6.09
C GLY A 64 -14.92 11.87 6.73
N ALA A 65 -14.55 10.87 7.53
CA ALA A 65 -13.34 10.83 8.35
C ALA A 65 -12.25 9.93 7.70
N ASN A 66 -11.73 10.35 6.54
CA ASN A 66 -10.69 9.62 5.78
C ASN A 66 -9.44 9.25 6.60
N TRP A 67 -9.18 9.96 7.71
CA TRP A 67 -8.08 9.67 8.63
C TRP A 67 -8.22 8.31 9.34
N LYS A 68 -9.45 7.82 9.60
CA LYS A 68 -9.69 6.52 10.25
C LYS A 68 -9.18 5.37 9.37
N ILE A 69 -9.42 5.46 8.07
CA ILE A 69 -8.96 4.47 7.08
C ILE A 69 -7.43 4.46 7.00
N GLN A 70 -6.80 5.64 7.02
CA GLN A 70 -5.33 5.74 7.07
C GLN A 70 -4.76 5.12 8.35
N ILE A 71 -5.37 5.37 9.51
CA ILE A 71 -4.95 4.72 10.77
C ILE A 71 -5.10 3.20 10.68
N ALA A 72 -6.19 2.70 10.10
CA ALA A 72 -6.40 1.28 9.92
C ALA A 72 -5.31 0.66 9.04
N ALA A 73 -5.00 1.30 7.90
CA ALA A 73 -3.95 0.89 6.99
C ALA A 73 -2.57 0.87 7.66
N VAL A 74 -2.20 1.96 8.34
CA VAL A 74 -0.92 2.08 9.05
C VAL A 74 -0.81 1.08 10.18
N THR A 75 -1.87 0.91 10.97
CA THR A 75 -1.89 -0.06 12.08
C THR A 75 -1.74 -1.48 11.55
N ALA A 76 -2.47 -1.84 10.48
CA ALA A 76 -2.35 -3.14 9.84
C ALA A 76 -0.92 -3.36 9.28
N ALA A 77 -0.37 -2.37 8.58
CA ALA A 77 0.99 -2.42 8.04
C ALA A 77 2.05 -2.61 9.14
N LEU A 78 1.94 -1.87 10.25
CA LEU A 78 2.85 -1.99 11.39
C LEU A 78 2.72 -3.35 12.07
N CYS A 79 1.51 -3.85 12.27
CA CYS A 79 1.28 -5.20 12.80
C CYS A 79 1.88 -6.28 11.87
N GLY A 80 1.67 -6.15 10.56
CA GLY A 80 2.26 -7.04 9.55
C GLY A 80 3.79 -6.99 9.54
N ALA A 81 4.37 -5.79 9.61
CA ALA A 81 5.81 -5.60 9.68
C ALA A 81 6.41 -6.17 10.97
N LEU A 82 5.76 -5.99 12.13
CA LEU A 82 6.18 -6.56 13.40
C LEU A 82 6.12 -8.10 13.37
N LEU A 83 5.05 -8.66 12.80
CA LEU A 83 4.91 -10.10 12.61
C LEU A 83 6.04 -10.64 11.72
N LEU A 84 6.28 -10.01 10.56
CA LEU A 84 7.29 -10.45 9.61
C LEU A 84 8.72 -10.29 10.16
N ASN A 85 9.01 -9.22 10.89
CA ASN A 85 10.28 -9.05 11.59
C ASN A 85 10.48 -10.11 12.69
N TRP A 86 9.41 -10.53 13.37
CA TRP A 86 9.49 -11.63 14.33
C TRP A 86 9.71 -12.98 13.64
N THR A 87 9.03 -13.26 12.52
CA THR A 87 9.24 -14.49 11.77
C THR A 87 10.61 -14.53 11.10
N GLU A 88 11.14 -13.40 10.62
CA GLU A 88 12.49 -13.29 10.06
C GLU A 88 13.54 -13.79 11.06
N LYS A 89 13.42 -13.37 12.33
CA LYS A 89 14.34 -13.76 13.40
C LYS A 89 14.22 -15.24 13.81
N ARG A 90 13.04 -15.85 13.68
CA ARG A 90 12.77 -17.21 14.16
C ARG A 90 12.84 -18.27 13.06
N PHE A 91 12.50 -17.91 11.84
CA PHE A 91 12.26 -18.79 10.71
C PHE A 91 12.93 -18.28 9.42
N GLU A 92 14.12 -17.69 9.54
CA GLU A 92 14.91 -17.11 8.44
C GLU A 92 14.92 -17.98 7.18
N LYS A 93 15.16 -19.29 7.33
CA LYS A 93 15.26 -20.25 6.21
C LYS A 93 13.99 -20.39 5.36
N ILE A 94 12.81 -20.09 5.94
CA ILE A 94 11.51 -20.24 5.26
C ILE A 94 10.75 -18.91 5.21
N GLN A 95 11.42 -17.80 5.48
CA GLN A 95 10.78 -16.49 5.63
C GLN A 95 10.05 -16.06 4.35
N GLU A 96 10.63 -16.27 3.16
CA GLU A 96 9.95 -15.94 1.91
C GLU A 96 8.67 -16.76 1.69
N ALA A 97 8.65 -18.03 2.13
CA ALA A 97 7.44 -18.85 2.08
C ALA A 97 6.37 -18.32 3.03
N LEU A 98 6.75 -17.89 4.24
CA LEU A 98 5.83 -17.27 5.21
C LEU A 98 5.27 -15.94 4.70
N ILE A 99 6.11 -15.11 4.06
CA ILE A 99 5.70 -13.88 3.39
C ILE A 99 4.66 -14.19 2.30
N GLY A 100 4.92 -15.19 1.46
CA GLY A 100 3.97 -15.61 0.42
C GLY A 100 2.63 -16.10 0.98
N ILE A 101 2.66 -16.91 2.05
CA ILE A 101 1.44 -17.36 2.75
C ILE A 101 0.67 -16.16 3.30
N LEU A 102 1.36 -15.23 3.98
CA LEU A 102 0.72 -14.03 4.53
C LEU A 102 0.09 -13.18 3.42
N PHE A 103 0.77 -13.00 2.29
CA PHE A 103 0.26 -12.28 1.14
C PHE A 103 -1.02 -12.91 0.59
N VAL A 104 -1.01 -14.22 0.31
CA VAL A 104 -2.18 -14.92 -0.24
C VAL A 104 -3.34 -14.91 0.75
N LEU A 105 -3.09 -15.17 2.04
CA LEU A 105 -4.12 -15.10 3.07
C LEU A 105 -4.71 -13.69 3.18
N GLY A 106 -3.87 -12.65 3.14
CA GLY A 106 -4.32 -11.26 3.15
C GLY A 106 -5.20 -10.91 1.95
N ALA A 107 -4.80 -11.34 0.75
CA ALA A 107 -5.59 -11.15 -0.46
C ALA A 107 -6.92 -11.91 -0.43
N THR A 108 -6.92 -13.17 0.02
CA THR A 108 -8.15 -13.97 0.16
C THR A 108 -9.08 -13.38 1.21
N LEU A 109 -8.57 -12.92 2.35
CA LEU A 109 -9.39 -12.23 3.35
C LEU A 109 -9.98 -10.94 2.80
N GLY A 110 -9.21 -10.15 2.05
CA GLY A 110 -9.71 -8.93 1.40
C GLY A 110 -10.84 -9.24 0.42
N LEU A 111 -10.68 -10.29 -0.40
CA LEU A 111 -11.72 -10.78 -1.29
C LEU A 111 -12.99 -11.21 -0.54
N LEU A 112 -12.84 -11.92 0.58
CA LEU A 112 -13.98 -12.36 1.39
C LEU A 112 -14.75 -11.20 2.01
N LEU A 113 -14.04 -10.16 2.49
CA LEU A 113 -14.67 -8.95 3.03
C LEU A 113 -15.45 -8.18 1.96
N LEU A 114 -14.95 -8.19 0.72
CA LEU A 114 -15.57 -7.52 -0.42
C LEU A 114 -16.64 -8.37 -1.13
N ALA A 115 -16.81 -9.64 -0.76
CA ALA A 115 -17.65 -10.60 -1.51
C ALA A 115 -19.13 -10.18 -1.61
N ASN A 116 -19.64 -9.43 -0.64
CA ASN A 116 -21.01 -8.91 -0.63
C ASN A 116 -21.11 -7.42 -0.99
N ASN A 117 -20.00 -6.78 -1.41
CA ASN A 117 -19.99 -5.38 -1.84
C ASN A 117 -20.20 -5.32 -3.37
N PRO A 118 -21.28 -4.67 -3.87
CA PRO A 118 -21.54 -4.52 -5.30
C PRO A 118 -20.39 -3.86 -6.10
N HIS A 119 -19.58 -3.03 -5.45
CA HIS A 119 -18.41 -2.37 -6.03
C HIS A 119 -17.09 -2.96 -5.52
N GLY A 120 -17.12 -4.11 -4.83
CA GLY A 120 -15.95 -4.72 -4.21
C GLY A 120 -14.85 -5.07 -5.23
N GLY A 121 -15.22 -5.44 -6.45
CA GLY A 121 -14.26 -5.67 -7.53
C GLY A 121 -13.50 -4.40 -7.96
N GLU A 122 -14.15 -3.24 -7.93
CA GLU A 122 -13.50 -1.96 -8.26
C GLU A 122 -12.58 -1.50 -7.14
N HIS A 123 -12.99 -1.62 -5.88
CA HIS A 123 -12.17 -1.26 -4.72
C HIS A 123 -10.90 -2.11 -4.66
N LEU A 124 -11.03 -3.42 -4.95
CA LEU A 124 -9.88 -4.31 -5.03
C LEU A 124 -8.93 -3.90 -6.17
N LYS A 125 -9.47 -3.55 -7.34
CA LYS A 125 -8.67 -3.10 -8.48
C LYS A 125 -7.94 -1.80 -8.16
N GLU A 126 -8.59 -0.83 -7.54
CA GLU A 126 -7.97 0.43 -7.14
C GLU A 126 -6.83 0.23 -6.14
N LEU A 127 -7.00 -0.67 -5.16
CA LEU A 127 -5.96 -1.00 -4.19
C LEU A 127 -4.76 -1.75 -4.81
N LEU A 128 -5.02 -2.69 -5.73
CA LEU A 128 -3.96 -3.51 -6.34
C LEU A 128 -3.21 -2.79 -7.45
N VAL A 129 -3.91 -1.96 -8.23
CA VAL A 129 -3.31 -1.24 -9.36
C VAL A 129 -2.70 0.08 -8.91
N GLY A 130 -3.34 0.77 -7.95
CA GLY A 130 -2.99 2.12 -7.55
C GLY A 130 -3.18 3.14 -8.68
N GLN A 131 -3.37 4.41 -8.35
CA GLN A 131 -3.45 5.48 -9.34
C GLN A 131 -2.66 6.70 -8.90
N ILE A 132 -1.44 6.84 -9.44
CA ILE A 132 -0.59 8.00 -9.19
C ILE A 132 -1.03 9.25 -9.98
N LEU A 133 -1.78 9.06 -11.07
CA LEU A 133 -2.16 10.13 -11.99
C LEU A 133 -3.11 11.16 -11.36
N TRP A 134 -3.92 10.75 -10.38
CA TRP A 134 -4.92 11.60 -9.73
C TRP A 134 -4.44 12.22 -8.41
N VAL A 135 -3.13 12.17 -8.15
CA VAL A 135 -2.55 12.82 -6.97
C VAL A 135 -2.63 14.34 -7.13
N SER A 136 -3.03 15.04 -6.07
CA SER A 136 -3.02 16.51 -6.03
C SER A 136 -1.80 17.04 -5.27
N TYR A 137 -1.41 18.30 -5.52
CA TYR A 137 -0.29 18.92 -4.79
C TYR A 137 -0.48 18.94 -3.26
N GLU A 138 -1.73 19.07 -2.79
CA GLU A 138 -2.06 19.08 -1.37
C GLU A 138 -1.77 17.73 -0.70
N GLN A 139 -1.93 16.62 -1.44
CA GLN A 139 -1.63 15.28 -0.96
C GLN A 139 -0.11 15.00 -0.87
N LEU A 140 0.73 15.80 -1.54
CA LEU A 140 2.19 15.60 -1.52
C LEU A 140 2.84 16.06 -0.21
N TRP A 141 2.27 17.04 0.49
CA TRP A 141 2.85 17.54 1.74
C TRP A 141 2.98 16.51 2.86
N PRO A 142 1.93 15.75 3.22
CA PRO A 142 2.07 14.73 4.25
C PRO A 142 3.05 13.62 3.83
N VAL A 143 3.11 13.27 2.55
CA VAL A 143 4.07 12.27 2.03
C VAL A 143 5.51 12.78 2.15
N LEU A 144 5.76 14.03 1.74
CA LEU A 144 7.07 14.65 1.89
C LEU A 144 7.51 14.68 3.36
N ALA A 145 6.61 15.05 4.27
CA ALA A 145 6.91 15.08 5.70
C ALA A 145 7.25 13.69 6.29
N LEU A 146 6.71 12.61 5.72
CA LEU A 146 7.01 11.24 6.12
C LEU A 146 8.32 10.70 5.52
N TYR A 147 8.75 11.24 4.37
CA TYR A 147 9.89 10.71 3.61
C TYR A 147 11.22 11.43 3.90
N VAL A 148 11.17 12.58 4.58
CA VAL A 148 12.34 13.34 5.07
C VAL A 148 12.68 12.91 6.48
#